data_AF-A0A486RYC1-F1
#
_entry.id   AF-A0A486RYC1-F1
#
_cell.length_a   1.000
_cell.length_b   1.000
_cell.length_c   1.000
_cell.angle_alpha   90.00
_cell.angle_beta   90.00
_cell.angle_gamma   90.00
#
_symmetry.space_group_name_H-M   'P 1'
#
loop_
_entity.id
_entity.type
_entity.pdbx_description
1 polymer ?
#
loop_
_entity_poly.entity_id
_entity_poly.type
_entity_poly.pdbx_seq_one_letter_code
_entity_poly.pdbx_strand_id
1 'polypeptide(L)'
;MNNIYIPKLGDVVIPGTHPKKGHFMQPDLPVIAGLKAMYIHGGTLELSMRNRADNTAPLIKVGSPSIQADFGAVCSFGNCFDTGKVSTKNQTHIVICKPVKPTAATETQQAFMMGNYSYSGSPAVYRGDGLAFLFSGQSLYGAFVEDNNVTPTNMINYYSAAYDTTKWAAFVELVDGDNGIARIAARQGGPLNWQNSKALVNRTAYTDRTIRIGSHHAPAAYPAGAAITMGMELIFETALTQAQVASVLDSISAYLIAAWDITDL
;
A
#
# COMPACT_ATOMS: atom_id res chain seq x y z
N MET A 1 -11.72 -29.94 -33.74
CA MET A 1 -11.34 -28.75 -32.97
C MET A 1 -12.54 -28.39 -32.10
N ASN A 2 -12.42 -28.46 -30.78
CA ASN A 2 -13.49 -28.04 -29.87
C ASN A 2 -13.47 -26.52 -29.74
N ASN A 3 -14.41 -25.85 -30.39
CA ASN A 3 -14.64 -24.43 -30.17
C ASN A 3 -15.16 -24.24 -28.74
N ILE A 4 -14.33 -23.69 -27.87
CA ILE A 4 -14.77 -23.23 -26.55
C ILE A 4 -15.67 -22.02 -26.78
N TYR A 5 -16.96 -22.18 -26.50
CA TYR A 5 -17.92 -21.09 -26.48
C TYR A 5 -17.65 -20.24 -25.24
N ILE A 6 -17.09 -19.05 -25.43
CA ILE A 6 -17.04 -18.01 -24.39
C ILE A 6 -18.31 -17.16 -24.59
N PRO A 7 -19.29 -17.19 -23.68
CA PRO A 7 -20.48 -16.36 -23.79
C PRO A 7 -20.06 -14.88 -23.78
N LYS A 8 -20.25 -14.18 -24.89
CA LYS A 8 -20.21 -12.72 -24.90
C LYS A 8 -21.45 -12.23 -24.17
N LEU A 9 -21.28 -11.65 -22.98
CA LEU A 9 -22.35 -10.93 -22.27
C LEU A 9 -22.60 -9.60 -23.00
N GLY A 10 -23.26 -9.67 -24.16
CA GLY A 10 -23.50 -8.51 -25.03
C GLY A 10 -24.50 -7.51 -24.45
N ASP A 11 -25.47 -8.00 -23.67
CA ASP A 11 -26.64 -7.20 -23.25
C ASP A 11 -26.97 -7.36 -21.76
N VAL A 12 -25.96 -7.49 -20.89
CA VAL A 12 -26.19 -7.40 -19.45
C VAL A 12 -26.23 -5.92 -19.06
N VAL A 13 -27.44 -5.36 -19.02
CA VAL A 13 -27.70 -4.11 -18.29
C VAL A 13 -27.66 -4.46 -16.80
N ILE A 14 -26.57 -4.12 -16.13
CA ILE A 14 -26.50 -4.27 -14.67
C ILE A 14 -27.40 -3.17 -14.06
N PRO A 15 -28.49 -3.51 -13.36
CA PRO A 15 -29.41 -2.50 -12.83
C PRO A 15 -28.74 -1.71 -11.71
N GLY A 16 -28.81 -0.37 -11.79
CA GLY A 16 -28.34 0.56 -10.75
C GLY A 16 -27.07 1.32 -11.12
N THR A 17 -26.59 2.16 -10.20
CA THR A 17 -25.32 2.90 -10.30
C THR A 17 -24.08 2.04 -10.01
N HIS A 18 -24.22 0.72 -9.99
CA HIS A 18 -23.15 -0.23 -9.71
C HIS A 18 -23.23 -1.51 -10.57
N PRO A 19 -22.10 -2.17 -10.89
CA PRO A 19 -20.71 -1.70 -10.68
C PRO A 19 -20.09 -1.03 -11.91
N LYS A 20 -19.32 0.04 -11.68
CA LYS A 20 -18.37 0.60 -12.66
C LYS A 20 -17.42 -0.49 -13.18
N LYS A 21 -17.00 -0.39 -14.45
CA LYS A 21 -16.12 -1.35 -15.17
C LYS A 21 -14.90 -1.79 -14.34
N GLY A 22 -14.31 -0.86 -13.59
CA GLY A 22 -13.20 -1.11 -12.65
C GLY A 22 -13.42 -2.22 -11.63
N HIS A 23 -14.64 -2.45 -11.16
CA HIS A 23 -14.94 -3.48 -10.16
C HIS A 23 -14.84 -4.91 -10.68
N PHE A 24 -14.86 -5.09 -12.01
CA PHE A 24 -14.77 -6.39 -12.69
C PHE A 24 -13.43 -6.60 -13.41
N MET A 25 -12.55 -5.60 -13.37
CA MET A 25 -11.23 -5.64 -13.97
C MET A 25 -10.17 -5.70 -12.89
N GLN A 26 -9.01 -6.24 -13.24
CA GLN A 26 -7.78 -6.16 -12.46
C GLN A 26 -6.62 -5.88 -13.42
N PRO A 27 -5.51 -5.28 -12.96
CA PRO A 27 -4.35 -5.11 -13.82
C PRO A 27 -3.80 -6.47 -14.25
N ASP A 28 -3.37 -6.56 -15.51
CA ASP A 28 -2.58 -7.68 -16.01
C ASP A 28 -1.11 -7.44 -15.62
N LEU A 29 -0.70 -8.07 -14.52
CA LEU A 29 0.60 -7.82 -13.93
C LEU A 29 1.69 -8.59 -14.69
N PRO A 30 2.73 -7.91 -15.22
CA PRO A 30 3.83 -8.58 -15.92
C PRO A 30 4.72 -9.39 -14.96
N VAL A 31 4.55 -9.18 -13.65
CA VAL A 31 5.26 -9.87 -12.58
C VAL A 31 4.25 -10.34 -11.54
N ILE A 32 4.14 -11.66 -11.39
CA ILE A 32 3.29 -12.32 -10.39
C ILE A 32 4.09 -13.17 -9.39
N ALA A 33 5.38 -13.39 -9.65
CA ALA A 33 6.23 -14.20 -8.79
C ALA A 33 6.35 -13.54 -7.40
N GLY A 34 5.94 -14.27 -6.37
CA GLY A 34 5.92 -13.78 -4.99
C GLY A 34 4.76 -12.83 -4.67
N LEU A 35 3.81 -12.59 -5.57
CA LEU A 35 2.63 -11.77 -5.27
C LEU A 35 1.74 -12.51 -4.25
N LYS A 36 1.68 -12.00 -3.01
CA LYS A 36 0.85 -12.54 -1.94
C LYS A 36 -0.50 -11.86 -1.82
N ALA A 37 -0.55 -10.59 -2.19
CA ALA A 37 -1.75 -9.81 -2.06
C ALA A 37 -1.89 -8.76 -3.13
N MET A 38 -3.10 -8.60 -3.63
CA MET A 38 -3.51 -7.48 -4.46
C MET A 38 -4.92 -7.05 -4.04
N TYR A 39 -5.04 -5.84 -3.50
CA TYR A 39 -6.30 -5.28 -3.02
C TYR A 39 -6.64 -4.04 -3.84
N ILE A 40 -7.91 -3.93 -4.24
CA ILE A 40 -8.44 -2.80 -5.00
C ILE A 40 -9.66 -2.31 -4.22
N HIS A 41 -9.62 -1.08 -3.73
CA HIS A 41 -10.65 -0.51 -2.89
C HIS A 41 -11.64 0.32 -3.71
N GLY A 42 -12.92 0.22 -3.35
CA GLY A 42 -13.99 0.93 -4.02
C GLY A 42 -15.28 0.14 -4.15
N GLY A 43 -16.34 0.88 -4.45
CA GLY A 43 -17.70 0.39 -4.63
C GLY A 43 -18.34 -0.18 -3.38
N THR A 44 -18.12 -1.47 -3.12
CA THR A 44 -18.68 -2.15 -1.94
C THR A 44 -17.59 -2.69 -1.04
N LEU A 45 -17.94 -2.92 0.22
CA LEU A 45 -17.04 -3.51 1.20
C LEU A 45 -16.58 -4.91 0.76
N GLU A 46 -17.50 -5.72 0.22
CA GLU A 46 -17.23 -7.08 -0.23
C GLU A 46 -16.25 -7.12 -1.41
N LEU A 47 -16.28 -6.11 -2.29
CA LEU A 47 -15.31 -5.99 -3.38
C LEU A 47 -13.96 -5.51 -2.88
N SER A 48 -13.97 -4.53 -1.97
CA SER A 48 -12.77 -3.92 -1.36
C SER A 48 -11.99 -4.88 -0.47
N MET A 49 -12.64 -5.90 0.07
CA MET A 49 -12.02 -6.91 0.95
C MET A 49 -11.34 -8.06 0.20
N ARG A 50 -11.55 -8.22 -1.11
CA ARG A 50 -11.02 -9.37 -1.86
C ARG A 50 -9.53 -9.22 -2.09
N ASN A 51 -8.77 -10.25 -1.71
CA ASN A 51 -7.42 -10.43 -2.20
C ASN A 51 -7.48 -11.06 -3.61
N ARG A 52 -7.09 -10.30 -4.63
CA ARG A 52 -7.10 -10.74 -6.03
C ARG A 52 -5.94 -11.68 -6.38
N ALA A 53 -4.93 -11.80 -5.51
CA ALA A 53 -3.84 -12.75 -5.65
C ALA A 53 -4.17 -14.12 -5.00
N ASP A 54 -4.96 -14.12 -3.93
CA ASP A 54 -5.39 -15.32 -3.20
C ASP A 54 -6.79 -15.11 -2.60
N ASN A 55 -7.83 -15.55 -3.32
CA ASN A 55 -9.23 -15.36 -2.91
C ASN A 55 -9.59 -16.07 -1.59
N THR A 56 -8.74 -16.96 -1.07
CA THR A 56 -8.98 -17.68 0.19
C THR A 56 -8.58 -16.85 1.43
N ALA A 57 -7.81 -15.78 1.23
CA ALA A 57 -7.31 -14.90 2.29
C ALA A 57 -7.75 -13.43 2.08
N PRO A 58 -9.05 -13.12 2.25
CA PRO A 58 -9.54 -11.74 2.16
C PRO A 58 -9.04 -10.88 3.33
N LEU A 59 -9.17 -9.55 3.19
CA LEU A 59 -8.91 -8.60 4.27
C LEU A 59 -9.82 -8.83 5.46
N ILE A 60 -9.30 -8.55 6.65
CA ILE A 60 -10.06 -8.42 7.89
C ILE A 60 -10.33 -6.92 8.11
N LYS A 61 -11.58 -6.56 8.35
CA LYS A 61 -11.94 -5.17 8.64
C LYS A 61 -11.62 -4.82 10.09
N VAL A 62 -10.95 -3.69 10.31
CA VAL A 62 -10.75 -3.08 11.63
C VAL A 62 -11.61 -1.82 11.71
N GLY A 63 -12.58 -1.79 12.64
CA GLY A 63 -13.54 -0.69 12.74
C GLY A 63 -14.44 -0.58 11.50
N SER A 64 -14.60 0.65 11.00
CA SER A 64 -15.48 0.96 9.86
C SER A 64 -14.81 1.93 8.87
N PRO A 65 -13.79 1.49 8.10
CA PRO A 65 -13.27 2.28 6.98
C PRO A 65 -14.39 2.66 6.01
N SER A 66 -14.36 3.88 5.50
CA SER A 66 -15.41 4.40 4.60
C SER A 66 -15.07 4.04 3.16
N ILE A 67 -15.83 3.11 2.58
CA ILE A 67 -15.68 2.72 1.17
C ILE A 67 -16.31 3.79 0.29
N GLN A 68 -15.55 4.29 -0.68
CA GLN A 68 -16.11 5.20 -1.67
C GLN A 68 -16.90 4.40 -2.71
N ALA A 69 -17.98 4.98 -3.25
CA ALA A 69 -18.74 4.34 -4.33
C ALA A 69 -17.88 4.12 -5.60
N ASP A 70 -16.84 4.94 -5.75
CA ASP A 70 -15.86 4.89 -6.83
C ASP A 70 -14.58 4.23 -6.34
N PHE A 71 -13.43 4.57 -6.92
CA PHE A 71 -12.14 4.05 -6.48
C PHE A 71 -11.71 4.68 -5.15
N GLY A 72 -11.52 3.84 -4.14
CA GLY A 72 -10.91 4.23 -2.87
C GLY A 72 -11.65 3.79 -1.61
N ALA A 73 -10.92 3.79 -0.50
CA ALA A 73 -11.44 3.67 0.86
C ALA A 73 -10.71 4.66 1.77
N VAL A 74 -11.45 5.38 2.62
CA VAL A 74 -10.88 6.28 3.62
C VAL A 74 -10.56 5.47 4.87
N CYS A 75 -9.28 5.43 5.20
CA CYS A 75 -8.75 4.74 6.36
C CYS A 75 -8.20 5.72 7.40
N SER A 76 -8.16 5.29 8.65
CA SER A 76 -7.49 5.95 9.76
C SER A 76 -7.07 4.91 10.79
N PHE A 77 -6.39 5.33 11.87
CA PHE A 77 -5.86 4.43 12.89
C PHE A 77 -6.84 3.32 13.33
N GLY A 78 -8.07 3.69 13.70
CA GLY A 78 -9.12 2.77 14.16
C GLY A 78 -10.04 2.22 13.07
N ASN A 79 -9.89 2.67 11.82
CA ASN A 79 -10.76 2.33 10.69
C ASN A 79 -9.89 1.95 9.50
N CYS A 80 -9.52 0.68 9.39
CA CYS A 80 -8.53 0.22 8.41
C CYS A 80 -8.77 -1.23 8.02
N PHE A 81 -7.86 -1.79 7.23
CA PHE A 81 -7.87 -3.21 6.86
C PHE A 81 -6.63 -3.90 7.39
N ASP A 82 -6.78 -5.13 7.86
CA ASP A 82 -5.70 -6.02 8.25
C ASP A 82 -5.60 -7.12 7.19
N THR A 83 -4.38 -7.34 6.69
CA THR A 83 -4.13 -8.28 5.59
C THR A 83 -4.12 -9.74 6.04
N GLY A 84 -3.97 -10.01 7.34
CA GLY A 84 -3.67 -11.35 7.83
C GLY A 84 -2.28 -11.87 7.40
N LYS A 85 -1.46 -11.05 6.73
CA LYS A 85 -0.12 -11.38 6.25
C LYS A 85 0.92 -10.64 7.08
N VAL A 86 2.04 -11.30 7.37
CA VAL A 86 3.17 -10.72 8.10
C VAL A 86 4.23 -10.24 7.11
N SER A 87 5.08 -9.28 7.52
CA SER A 87 6.23 -8.85 6.73
C SER A 87 7.20 -10.00 6.49
N THR A 88 7.93 -9.95 5.38
CA THR A 88 8.96 -10.93 5.04
C THR A 88 10.36 -10.33 4.97
N LYS A 89 11.38 -11.19 5.01
CA LYS A 89 12.79 -10.77 4.93
C LYS A 89 13.02 -9.91 3.68
N ASN A 90 12.52 -10.39 2.55
CA ASN A 90 12.42 -9.63 1.31
C ASN A 90 10.96 -9.27 1.09
N GLN A 91 10.67 -8.04 0.67
CA GLN A 91 9.32 -7.65 0.28
C GLN A 91 9.33 -6.45 -0.65
N THR A 92 8.28 -6.33 -1.45
CA THR A 92 7.98 -5.10 -2.19
C THR A 92 6.52 -4.75 -1.97
N HIS A 93 6.28 -3.55 -1.44
CA HIS A 93 4.95 -2.98 -1.29
C HIS A 93 4.76 -1.91 -2.35
N ILE A 94 3.64 -1.96 -3.07
CA ILE A 94 3.22 -0.92 -4.00
C ILE A 94 1.85 -0.43 -3.56
N VAL A 95 1.79 0.83 -3.17
CA VAL A 95 0.61 1.50 -2.65
C VAL A 95 0.15 2.57 -3.61
N ILE A 96 -1.13 2.54 -4.00
CA ILE A 96 -1.80 3.65 -4.70
C ILE A 96 -2.71 4.35 -3.71
N CYS A 97 -2.44 5.60 -3.39
CA CYS A 97 -3.23 6.39 -2.44
C CYS A 97 -3.27 7.87 -2.82
N LYS A 98 -4.16 8.63 -2.17
CA LYS A 98 -4.09 10.10 -2.20
C LYS A 98 -3.08 10.58 -1.17
N PRO A 99 -2.09 11.39 -1.56
CA PRO A 99 -1.07 11.89 -0.66
C PRO A 99 -1.65 12.70 0.50
N VAL A 100 -1.08 12.53 1.69
CA VAL A 100 -1.35 13.39 2.85
C VAL A 100 -0.18 14.34 3.03
N LYS A 101 -0.47 15.60 3.39
CA LYS A 101 0.55 16.63 3.62
C LYS A 101 0.54 17.11 5.07
N PRO A 102 1.19 16.37 6.00
CA PRO A 102 1.32 16.81 7.38
C PRO A 102 1.99 18.18 7.46
N THR A 103 1.55 19.04 8.38
CA THR A 103 2.13 20.38 8.63
C THR A 103 2.81 20.51 9.99
N ALA A 104 2.67 19.48 10.82
CA ALA A 104 3.26 19.37 12.14
C ALA A 104 3.44 17.89 12.49
N ALA A 105 4.40 17.59 13.37
CA ALA A 105 4.67 16.25 13.87
C ALA A 105 3.68 15.85 14.98
N THR A 106 2.38 15.98 14.71
CA THR A 106 1.32 15.61 15.65
C THR A 106 0.74 14.25 15.31
N GLU A 107 0.16 13.60 16.30
CA GLU A 107 -0.51 12.30 16.13
C GLU A 107 -1.67 12.37 15.12
N THR A 108 -2.30 13.54 15.01
CA THR A 108 -3.49 13.77 14.18
C THR A 108 -3.21 14.08 12.71
N GLN A 109 -1.97 14.44 12.36
CA GLN A 109 -1.65 14.92 11.01
C GLN A 109 -0.88 13.91 10.16
N GLN A 110 -0.26 12.91 10.78
CA GLN A 110 0.51 11.90 10.07
C GLN A 110 -0.38 10.71 9.71
N ALA A 111 -0.07 10.08 8.58
CA ALA A 111 -0.87 9.00 8.02
C ALA A 111 0.03 7.83 7.64
N PHE A 112 -0.43 6.61 7.89
CA PHE A 112 0.25 5.39 7.44
C PHE A 112 -0.51 4.81 6.26
N MET A 113 0.23 4.54 5.18
CA MET A 113 -0.24 3.78 4.04
C MET A 113 -0.33 2.29 4.37
N MET A 114 0.69 1.79 5.04
CA MET A 114 0.70 0.44 5.57
C MET A 114 1.60 0.36 6.80
N GLY A 115 1.35 -0.61 7.68
CA GLY A 115 2.24 -0.89 8.80
C GLY A 115 1.87 -2.17 9.54
N ASN A 116 2.87 -3.00 9.84
CA ASN A 116 2.80 -3.96 10.96
C ASN A 116 3.51 -3.40 12.21
N TYR A 117 3.94 -2.14 12.14
CA TYR A 117 4.64 -1.42 13.19
C TYR A 117 3.89 -1.44 14.53
N SER A 118 4.60 -1.82 15.60
CA SER A 118 4.06 -2.01 16.94
C SER A 118 5.01 -1.51 18.03
N TYR A 119 4.47 -1.36 19.24
CA TYR A 119 5.21 -1.21 20.48
C TYR A 119 5.55 -2.59 21.09
N SER A 120 6.77 -2.76 21.62
CA SER A 120 7.16 -3.91 22.46
C SER A 120 8.06 -3.47 23.63
N GLY A 121 7.88 -4.09 24.81
CA GLY A 121 8.81 -4.00 25.94
C GLY A 121 8.72 -2.78 26.88
N SER A 122 9.61 -2.79 27.88
CA SER A 122 9.95 -1.66 28.75
C SER A 122 11.48 -1.63 28.90
N PRO A 123 12.18 -0.55 28.47
CA PRO A 123 11.65 0.66 27.83
C PRO A 123 11.02 0.38 26.45
N ALA A 124 10.24 1.33 25.95
CA ALA A 124 9.52 1.24 24.69
C ALA A 124 10.45 0.97 23.49
N VAL A 125 10.31 -0.19 22.86
CA VAL A 125 10.96 -0.54 21.59
C VAL A 125 9.86 -0.66 20.55
N TYR A 126 9.73 0.35 19.70
CA TYR A 126 8.91 0.18 18.50
C TYR A 126 9.54 -0.88 17.59
N ARG A 127 8.76 -1.59 16.78
CA ARG A 127 9.25 -2.65 15.89
C ARG A 127 8.35 -2.84 14.69
N GLY A 128 8.90 -3.28 13.57
CA GLY A 128 8.18 -3.62 12.35
C GLY A 128 8.40 -2.61 11.21
N ASP A 129 7.65 -2.82 10.14
CA ASP A 129 7.73 -2.05 8.91
C ASP A 129 6.54 -1.10 8.76
N GLY A 130 6.71 -0.06 7.95
CA GLY A 130 5.71 0.97 7.76
C GLY A 130 6.01 1.90 6.59
N LEU A 131 5.00 2.22 5.78
CA LEU A 131 5.03 3.33 4.83
C LEU A 131 4.12 4.44 5.32
N ALA A 132 4.61 5.69 5.35
CA ALA A 132 3.88 6.79 5.94
C ALA A 132 4.14 8.15 5.29
N PHE A 133 3.18 9.05 5.50
CA PHE A 133 3.34 10.49 5.37
C PHE A 133 3.60 11.09 6.76
N LEU A 134 4.71 11.80 6.88
CA LEU A 134 5.25 12.28 8.15
C LEU A 134 5.58 13.78 8.05
N PHE A 135 5.89 14.39 9.20
CA PHE A 135 6.41 15.76 9.25
C PHE A 135 7.77 15.80 9.94
N SER A 136 8.76 16.42 9.28
CA SER A 136 10.04 16.77 9.91
C SER A 136 10.56 18.08 9.30
N GLY A 137 10.06 19.20 9.83
CA GLY A 137 10.25 20.55 9.26
C GLY A 137 9.51 20.79 7.93
N GLN A 138 9.17 19.73 7.21
CA GLN A 138 8.38 19.69 6.00
C GLN A 138 7.61 18.36 5.92
N SER A 139 6.62 18.29 5.03
CA SER A 139 5.93 17.04 4.71
C SER A 139 6.87 16.09 3.96
N LEU A 140 6.89 14.84 4.39
CA LEU A 140 7.73 13.78 3.86
C LEU A 140 6.88 12.54 3.60
N TYR A 141 7.28 11.78 2.57
CA TYR A 141 6.96 10.36 2.49
C TYR A 141 8.18 9.56 2.93
N GLY A 142 7.99 8.52 3.73
CA GLY A 142 9.08 7.67 4.20
C GLY A 142 8.67 6.25 4.57
N ALA A 143 9.71 5.43 4.74
CA ALA A 143 9.60 4.03 5.17
C ALA A 143 10.30 3.78 6.51
N PHE A 144 9.67 2.98 7.36
CA PHE A 144 10.24 2.34 8.53
C PHE A 144 10.47 0.87 8.16
N VAL A 145 11.67 0.36 8.37
CA VAL A 145 12.00 -1.05 8.11
C VAL A 145 12.66 -1.59 9.38
N GLU A 146 12.17 -2.72 9.88
CA GLU A 146 12.79 -3.40 11.01
C GLU A 146 14.19 -3.89 10.60
N ASP A 147 15.22 -3.41 11.32
CA ASP A 147 16.62 -3.78 11.16
C ASP A 147 17.26 -4.04 12.54
N ASN A 148 17.85 -5.23 12.70
CA ASN A 148 18.68 -5.63 13.83
C ASN A 148 18.01 -5.66 15.23
N ASN A 149 16.68 -5.85 15.33
CA ASN A 149 15.94 -5.83 16.62
C ASN A 149 16.21 -4.57 17.49
N VAL A 150 16.69 -3.48 16.88
CA VAL A 150 16.92 -2.19 17.56
C VAL A 150 15.67 -1.35 17.35
N THR A 151 15.29 -0.54 18.35
CA THR A 151 14.21 0.46 18.21
C THR A 151 14.37 1.20 16.88
N PRO A 152 13.42 1.12 15.93
CA PRO A 152 13.38 1.83 14.66
C PRO A 152 13.45 3.32 14.95
N THR A 153 14.68 3.82 15.03
CA THR A 153 14.96 5.20 15.36
C THR A 153 15.04 5.97 14.06
N ASN A 154 13.88 6.09 13.41
CA ASN A 154 13.60 7.00 12.30
C ASN A 154 13.80 6.38 10.92
N MET A 155 12.70 6.32 10.17
CA MET A 155 12.59 6.55 8.72
C MET A 155 13.89 6.29 7.93
N ILE A 156 14.05 5.05 7.48
CA ILE A 156 15.26 4.54 6.81
C ILE A 156 15.45 5.18 5.43
N ASN A 157 14.36 5.57 4.77
CA ASN A 157 14.36 6.38 3.57
C ASN A 157 13.23 7.40 3.60
N TYR A 158 13.45 8.56 3.00
CA TYR A 158 12.41 9.56 2.78
C TYR A 158 12.69 10.44 1.57
N TYR A 159 11.63 11.04 1.03
CA TYR A 159 11.79 12.14 0.09
C TYR A 159 10.69 13.20 0.31
N SER A 160 11.05 14.45 0.01
CA SER A 160 10.10 15.55 -0.04
C SER A 160 9.74 15.81 -1.50
N ALA A 161 8.46 15.73 -1.83
CA ALA A 161 7.93 16.16 -3.11
C ALA A 161 6.64 16.94 -2.89
N ALA A 162 6.38 17.90 -3.78
CA ALA A 162 5.15 18.67 -3.78
C ALA A 162 4.02 17.89 -4.44
N TYR A 163 3.51 16.86 -3.75
CA TYR A 163 2.35 16.15 -4.24
C TYR A 163 1.07 16.96 -4.13
N ASP A 164 0.25 16.87 -5.18
CA ASP A 164 -1.13 17.30 -5.16
C ASP A 164 -1.95 16.26 -4.39
N THR A 165 -2.52 16.67 -3.25
CA THR A 165 -3.31 15.80 -2.37
C THR A 165 -4.66 15.41 -2.96
N THR A 166 -5.08 16.03 -4.07
CA THR A 166 -6.33 15.72 -4.76
C THR A 166 -6.19 14.56 -5.75
N LYS A 167 -4.96 14.31 -6.22
CA LYS A 167 -4.59 13.32 -7.24
C LYS A 167 -4.10 12.01 -6.62
N TRP A 168 -4.14 10.94 -7.42
CA TRP A 168 -3.58 9.65 -7.04
C TRP A 168 -2.07 9.63 -7.25
N ALA A 169 -1.36 8.87 -6.42
CA ALA A 169 0.09 8.68 -6.53
C ALA A 169 0.44 7.23 -6.16
N ALA A 170 1.56 6.75 -6.70
CA ALA A 170 2.15 5.47 -6.36
C ALA A 170 3.29 5.68 -5.38
N PHE A 171 3.36 4.82 -4.37
CA PHE A 171 4.42 4.77 -3.36
C PHE A 171 4.92 3.33 -3.26
N VAL A 172 6.23 3.16 -3.17
CA VAL A 172 6.88 1.85 -3.20
C VAL A 172 7.82 1.72 -2.02
N GLU A 173 7.68 0.66 -1.25
CA GLU A 173 8.75 0.14 -0.39
C GLU A 173 9.36 -1.10 -1.03
N LEU A 174 10.68 -1.17 -1.07
CA LEU A 174 11.42 -2.35 -1.49
C LEU A 174 12.44 -2.67 -0.41
N VAL A 175 12.32 -3.86 0.17
CA VAL A 175 13.27 -4.41 1.14
C VAL A 175 13.88 -5.67 0.55
N ASP A 176 15.19 -5.64 0.36
CA ASP A 176 16.02 -6.75 -0.07
C ASP A 176 16.93 -7.13 1.09
N GLY A 177 16.41 -7.96 1.98
CA GLY A 177 17.14 -8.43 3.16
C GLY A 177 18.25 -9.41 2.81
N ASP A 178 18.25 -10.01 1.62
CA ASP A 178 19.34 -10.87 1.16
C ASP A 178 20.57 -10.05 0.77
N ASN A 179 20.36 -8.88 0.15
CA ASN A 179 21.44 -7.94 -0.19
C ASN A 179 21.65 -6.84 0.86
N GLY A 180 20.86 -6.84 1.95
CA GLY A 180 20.97 -5.87 3.03
C GLY A 180 20.67 -4.44 2.58
N ILE A 181 19.62 -4.23 1.77
CA ILE A 181 19.21 -2.90 1.33
C ILE A 181 17.71 -2.66 1.44
N ALA A 182 17.33 -1.41 1.73
CA ALA A 182 15.97 -0.91 1.59
C ALA A 182 15.94 0.33 0.69
N ARG A 183 14.86 0.48 -0.08
CA ARG A 183 14.61 1.59 -1.00
C ARG A 183 13.15 1.99 -0.94
N ILE A 184 12.90 3.26 -1.24
CA ILE A 184 11.56 3.72 -1.54
C ILE A 184 11.55 4.45 -2.87
N ALA A 185 10.38 4.50 -3.48
CA ALA A 185 10.13 5.32 -4.63
C ALA A 185 8.70 5.82 -4.66
N ALA A 186 8.45 6.81 -5.49
CA ALA A 186 7.09 7.22 -5.76
C ALA A 186 6.96 8.00 -7.07
N ARG A 187 5.73 8.11 -7.55
CA ARG A 187 5.34 8.98 -8.66
C ARG A 187 3.93 9.52 -8.48
N GLN A 188 3.69 10.67 -9.09
CA GLN A 188 2.37 11.25 -9.30
C GLN A 188 2.39 11.81 -10.73
N GLY A 189 2.14 10.92 -11.68
CA GLY A 189 2.49 11.12 -13.07
C GLY A 189 3.99 10.99 -13.31
N GLY A 190 4.36 10.80 -14.58
CA GLY A 190 5.76 10.74 -15.02
C GLY A 190 6.51 9.50 -14.53
N PRO A 191 7.86 9.51 -14.61
CA PRO A 191 8.68 8.37 -14.21
C PRO A 191 8.73 8.19 -12.68
N LEU A 192 8.94 6.94 -12.27
CA LEU A 192 9.14 6.58 -10.86
C LEU A 192 10.44 7.20 -10.31
N ASN A 193 10.34 7.97 -9.24
CA ASN A 193 11.49 8.61 -8.60
C ASN A 193 12.01 7.77 -7.42
N TRP A 194 13.18 7.16 -7.59
CA TRP A 194 13.82 6.32 -6.57
C TRP A 194 14.68 7.16 -5.63
N GLN A 195 14.60 6.86 -4.34
CA GLN A 195 15.62 7.28 -3.39
C GLN A 195 16.85 6.39 -3.44
N ASN A 196 17.96 6.92 -2.92
CA ASN A 196 19.17 6.14 -2.70
C ASN A 196 18.89 4.93 -1.80
N SER A 197 19.70 3.90 -1.95
CA SER A 197 19.58 2.71 -1.10
C SER A 197 20.04 3.04 0.32
N LYS A 198 19.31 2.53 1.30
CA LYS A 198 19.79 2.48 2.68
C LYS A 198 20.28 1.07 2.98
N ALA A 199 21.48 0.97 3.53
CA ALA A 199 22.02 -0.30 4.00
C ALA A 199 21.27 -0.79 5.23
N LEU A 200 20.98 -2.09 5.26
CA LEU A 200 20.43 -2.84 6.38
C LEU A 200 21.54 -3.72 6.94
N VAL A 201 21.63 -3.82 8.26
CA VAL A 201 22.70 -4.58 8.93
C VAL A 201 22.27 -6.03 9.18
N ASN A 202 21.05 -6.23 9.68
CA ASN A 202 20.51 -7.53 10.06
C ASN A 202 18.98 -7.51 9.97
N ARG A 203 18.45 -7.56 8.73
CA ARG A 203 17.02 -7.57 8.46
C ARG A 203 16.34 -8.82 9.05
N THR A 204 15.61 -8.62 10.14
CA THR A 204 14.74 -9.61 10.78
C THR A 204 13.29 -9.15 10.66
N ALA A 205 12.57 -9.65 9.65
CA ALA A 205 11.18 -9.25 9.47
C ALA A 205 10.36 -9.47 10.73
N TYR A 206 9.56 -8.46 11.11
CA TYR A 206 8.71 -8.57 12.29
C TYR A 206 7.48 -9.42 11.97
N THR A 207 7.40 -10.62 12.54
CA THR A 207 6.35 -11.60 12.21
C THR A 207 5.25 -11.74 13.28
N ASP A 208 5.36 -11.04 14.40
CA ASP A 208 4.39 -11.15 15.49
C ASP A 208 3.05 -10.48 15.15
N ARG A 209 3.06 -9.59 14.14
CA ARG A 209 1.87 -8.85 13.70
C ARG A 209 1.77 -8.79 12.19
N THR A 210 0.53 -8.74 11.77
CA THR A 210 0.14 -8.64 10.37
C THR A 210 0.21 -7.19 9.89
N ILE A 211 0.25 -7.01 8.59
CA ILE A 211 0.29 -5.72 7.93
C ILE A 211 -1.12 -5.13 7.91
N ARG A 212 -1.27 -3.90 8.37
CA ARG A 212 -2.47 -3.09 8.19
C ARG A 212 -2.31 -2.15 7.01
N ILE A 213 -3.38 -1.95 6.25
CA ILE A 213 -3.51 -0.98 5.16
C ILE A 213 -4.24 0.25 5.70
N GLY A 214 -3.65 1.43 5.55
CA GLY A 214 -4.17 2.70 6.04
C GLY A 214 -3.97 2.93 7.55
N SER A 215 -3.14 2.12 8.22
CA SER A 215 -2.89 2.18 9.65
C SER A 215 -1.65 1.36 10.06
N HIS A 216 -1.42 1.23 11.37
CA HIS A 216 -0.43 0.39 12.02
C HIS A 216 -0.99 -0.21 13.33
N HIS A 217 -0.14 -0.89 14.10
CA HIS A 217 -0.49 -1.57 15.34
C HIS A 217 -0.02 -0.87 16.63
N ALA A 218 0.83 0.16 16.52
CA ALA A 218 1.25 0.98 17.66
C ALA A 218 0.04 1.70 18.31
N PRO A 219 0.07 1.97 19.63
CA PRO A 219 -1.04 2.63 20.33
C PRO A 219 -1.34 4.04 19.80
N ALA A 220 -2.51 4.58 20.12
CA ALA A 220 -3.05 5.84 19.58
C ALA A 220 -2.13 7.08 19.75
N ALA A 221 -1.18 7.04 20.69
CA ALA A 221 -0.17 8.08 20.90
C ALA A 221 0.97 8.07 19.85
N TYR A 222 0.92 7.17 18.86
CA TYR A 222 1.86 7.14 17.74
C TYR A 222 1.18 7.68 16.47
N PRO A 223 1.89 8.40 15.59
CA PRO A 223 1.24 9.22 14.58
C PRO A 223 0.57 8.45 13.43
N ALA A 224 -0.76 8.27 13.49
CA ALA A 224 -1.58 7.73 12.39
C ALA A 224 -3.02 8.29 12.37
N GLY A 225 -3.22 9.48 12.92
CA GLY A 225 -4.53 10.08 13.10
C GLY A 225 -5.10 10.76 11.85
N ALA A 226 -4.29 11.05 10.83
CA ALA A 226 -4.83 11.62 9.60
C ALA A 226 -5.53 10.56 8.75
N ALA A 227 -6.69 10.92 8.22
CA ALA A 227 -7.40 10.08 7.28
C ALA A 227 -6.65 10.03 5.95
N ILE A 228 -6.48 8.83 5.40
CA ILE A 228 -5.84 8.59 4.10
C ILE A 228 -6.81 7.86 3.17
N THR A 229 -6.86 8.27 1.91
CA THR A 229 -7.66 7.56 0.90
C THR A 229 -6.78 6.54 0.19
N MET A 230 -7.00 5.26 0.50
CA MET A 230 -6.31 4.11 -0.07
C MET A 230 -7.04 3.62 -1.32
N GLY A 231 -6.33 3.40 -2.42
CA GLY A 231 -6.90 2.94 -3.69
C GLY A 231 -6.56 1.49 -3.99
N MET A 232 -5.27 1.18 -4.02
CA MET A 232 -4.77 -0.16 -4.35
C MET A 232 -3.53 -0.50 -3.54
N GLU A 233 -3.35 -1.76 -3.19
CA GLU A 233 -2.17 -2.28 -2.49
C GLU A 233 -1.72 -3.58 -3.16
N LEU A 234 -0.43 -3.70 -3.46
CA LEU A 234 0.19 -4.95 -3.87
C LEU A 234 1.32 -5.30 -2.91
N ILE A 235 1.35 -6.56 -2.46
CA ILE A 235 2.37 -7.07 -1.55
C ILE A 235 3.05 -8.26 -2.21
N PHE A 236 4.34 -8.10 -2.48
CA PHE A 236 5.23 -9.16 -2.94
C PHE A 236 6.10 -9.63 -1.79
N GLU A 237 6.26 -10.95 -1.62
CA GLU A 237 7.21 -11.55 -0.66
C GLU A 237 8.65 -11.63 -1.18
N THR A 238 8.92 -10.93 -2.29
CA THR A 238 10.20 -10.87 -2.97
C THR A 238 10.65 -9.43 -3.10
N ALA A 239 11.96 -9.21 -3.16
CA ALA A 239 12.53 -7.95 -3.55
C ALA A 239 12.49 -7.86 -5.08
N LEU A 240 11.50 -7.14 -5.61
CA LEU A 240 11.43 -6.89 -7.04
C LEU A 240 12.59 -5.98 -7.47
N THR A 241 13.07 -6.15 -8.68
CA THR A 241 13.98 -5.16 -9.28
C THR A 241 13.23 -3.86 -9.57
N GLN A 242 13.95 -2.73 -9.66
CA GLN A 242 13.33 -1.45 -10.01
C GLN A 242 12.60 -1.48 -11.37
N ALA A 243 13.14 -2.24 -12.33
CA ALA A 243 12.51 -2.44 -13.64
C ALA A 243 11.19 -3.24 -13.54
N GLN A 244 11.16 -4.27 -12.71
CA GLN A 244 9.94 -5.02 -12.44
C GLN A 244 8.88 -4.14 -11.78
N VAL A 245 9.26 -3.34 -10.77
CA VAL A 245 8.35 -2.36 -10.15
C VAL A 245 7.79 -1.38 -11.18
N ALA A 246 8.63 -0.82 -12.05
CA ALA A 246 8.19 0.07 -13.11
C ALA A 246 7.17 -0.60 -14.04
N SER A 247 7.45 -1.83 -14.50
CA SER A 247 6.53 -2.58 -15.37
C SER A 247 5.19 -2.89 -14.70
N VAL A 248 5.20 -3.21 -13.40
CA VAL A 248 3.97 -3.43 -12.62
C VAL A 248 3.17 -2.14 -12.53
N LEU A 249 3.82 -1.01 -12.24
CA LEU A 249 3.17 0.28 -12.17
C LEU A 249 2.62 0.74 -13.52
N ASP A 250 3.27 0.44 -14.64
CA ASP A 250 2.76 0.77 -15.97
C ASP A 250 1.47 -0.02 -16.27
N SER A 251 1.41 -1.30 -15.91
CA SER A 251 0.16 -2.08 -15.97
C SER A 251 -0.93 -1.54 -15.03
N ILE A 252 -0.57 -1.07 -13.84
CA ILE A 252 -1.51 -0.43 -12.90
C ILE A 252 -2.04 0.87 -13.51
N SER A 253 -1.20 1.74 -14.07
CA SER A 253 -1.66 2.98 -14.74
C SER A 253 -2.59 2.65 -15.91
N ALA A 254 -2.26 1.67 -16.75
CA ALA A 254 -3.14 1.25 -17.85
C ALA A 254 -4.51 0.76 -17.34
N TYR A 255 -4.52 -0.01 -16.25
CA TYR A 255 -5.75 -0.44 -15.57
C TYR A 255 -6.55 0.74 -15.01
N LEU A 256 -5.90 1.65 -14.29
CA LEU A 256 -6.55 2.81 -13.68
C LEU A 256 -7.20 3.73 -14.72
N ILE A 257 -6.52 3.95 -15.85
CA ILE A 257 -7.07 4.69 -16.99
C ILE A 257 -8.28 3.94 -17.57
N ALA A 258 -8.12 2.66 -17.92
CA ALA A 258 -9.13 1.92 -18.67
C ALA A 258 -10.39 1.55 -17.86
N ALA A 259 -10.28 1.51 -16.53
CA ALA A 259 -11.30 0.98 -15.64
C ALA A 259 -11.90 2.03 -14.69
N TRP A 260 -11.18 3.13 -14.43
CA TRP A 260 -11.59 4.17 -13.47
C TRP A 260 -11.43 5.60 -13.98
N ASP A 261 -10.95 5.80 -15.21
CA ASP A 261 -10.65 7.13 -15.80
C ASP A 261 -9.64 7.95 -14.98
N ILE A 262 -8.78 7.27 -14.20
CA ILE A 262 -7.72 7.90 -13.41
C ILE A 262 -6.46 8.00 -14.27
N THR A 263 -6.05 9.23 -14.59
CA THR A 263 -4.92 9.52 -15.49
C THR A 263 -3.72 10.17 -14.77
N ASP A 264 -3.84 10.44 -13.47
CA ASP A 264 -2.84 11.17 -12.69
C ASP A 264 -1.70 10.29 -12.14
N LEU A 265 -1.68 8.98 -12.42
CA LEU A 265 -0.71 8.04 -11.84
C LEU A 265 0.60 7.93 -12.63
#